data_AF-A0AAN7V9I6-F1
#
_entry.id   AF-A0AAN7V9I6-F1
#
_cell.length_a   1.000
_cell.length_b   1.000
_cell.length_c   1.000
_cell.angle_alpha   90.00
_cell.angle_beta   90.00
_cell.angle_gamma   90.00
#
_symmetry.space_group_name_H-M   'P 1'
#
loop_
_entity.id
_entity.type
_entity.pdbx_description
1 polymer ?
#
loop_
_entity_poly.entity_id
_entity_poly.type
_entity_poly.pdbx_seq_one_letter_code
_entity_poly.pdbx_strand_id
1 'polypeptide(L)'
;MSELMEAREKENLRQRIKKMGDVVFQADLETALRYSFKLEVGSVKSISGERLNALIDYVSLLSKYFPFGIAGKEFLSNLKEKIVEAGDVLQGSDVSKWLREVEPEDRGVFSSPPQWLGCQGSAKNYRGYPCGLWKMFHYLTVSAAEHNADKQSNPREVLDAMHGYIKHFFGCSECSRHFQEMALKKDMQGVNSLDTSILWLWMAHNEVNKRLSGDATEDPEFPKVQFPTPERCPACKVNGTWNLQEVVGHLKQVYSSINVRYIGSDTRILHLGLEGSSGNDSTTFFVRGVDPSTCFILYVVCFFLLILLIRLFLKRGYKKKLYVHDLLGKV
;
A
#
# COMPACT_ATOMS: atom_id res chain seq x y z
N MET A 1 -11.64 27.11 27.55
CA MET A 1 -10.24 26.65 27.76
C MET A 1 -9.97 25.34 27.02
N SER A 2 -10.84 24.33 27.13
CA SER A 2 -10.73 23.06 26.39
C SER A 2 -10.79 23.21 24.87
N GLU A 3 -11.74 23.96 24.31
CA GLU A 3 -11.87 24.15 22.84
C GLU A 3 -10.65 24.86 22.21
N LEU A 4 -10.09 25.86 22.90
CA LEU A 4 -8.90 26.57 22.42
C LEU A 4 -7.67 25.66 22.42
N MET A 5 -7.55 24.78 23.41
CA MET A 5 -6.47 23.79 23.48
C MET A 5 -6.60 22.76 22.36
N GLU A 6 -7.81 22.23 22.13
CA GLU A 6 -8.08 21.27 21.06
C GLU A 6 -7.81 21.88 19.68
N ALA A 7 -8.24 23.12 19.43
CA ALA A 7 -7.95 23.83 18.19
C ALA A 7 -6.43 24.00 17.97
N ARG A 8 -5.68 24.32 19.03
CA ARG A 8 -4.22 24.45 18.98
C ARG A 8 -3.53 23.12 18.72
N GLU A 9 -4.00 22.03 19.34
CA GLU A 9 -3.48 20.69 19.11
C GLU A 9 -3.71 20.24 17.66
N LYS A 10 -4.90 20.49 17.13
CA LYS A 10 -5.23 20.19 15.73
C LYS A 10 -4.35 20.95 14.75
N GLU A 11 -4.11 22.23 14.99
CA GLU A 11 -3.21 23.04 14.16
C GLU A 11 -1.75 22.56 14.26
N ASN A 12 -1.27 22.24 15.47
CA ASN A 12 0.06 21.68 15.67
C ASN A 12 0.23 20.35 14.92
N LEU A 13 -0.77 19.47 14.96
CA LEU A 13 -0.78 18.20 14.23
C LEU A 13 -0.73 18.46 12.71
N ARG A 14 -1.55 19.38 12.21
CA ARG A 14 -1.57 19.79 10.80
C ARG A 14 -0.20 20.27 10.34
N GLN A 15 0.46 21.13 11.12
CA GLN A 15 1.81 21.62 10.80
C GLN A 15 2.86 20.51 10.82
N ARG A 16 2.77 19.57 11.76
CA ARG A 16 3.67 18.39 11.79
C ARG A 16 3.48 17.53 10.54
N ILE A 17 2.25 17.19 10.19
CA ILE A 17 1.92 16.42 8.99
C ILE A 17 2.43 17.13 7.73
N LYS A 18 2.22 18.45 7.62
CA LYS A 18 2.71 19.25 6.48
C LYS A 18 4.23 19.17 6.33
N LYS A 19 4.98 19.19 7.44
CA LYS A 19 6.45 19.06 7.43
C LYS A 19 6.94 17.68 6.97
N MET A 20 6.17 16.62 7.26
CA MET A 20 6.53 15.25 6.84
C MET A 20 6.63 15.14 5.30
N GLY A 21 5.76 15.85 4.57
CA GLY A 21 5.79 15.91 3.11
C GLY A 21 5.26 14.65 2.44
N ASP A 22 6.12 13.96 1.69
CA ASP A 22 5.77 12.83 0.82
C ASP A 22 5.55 11.55 1.63
N VAL A 23 4.43 11.53 2.35
CA VAL A 23 4.08 10.45 3.28
C VAL A 23 2.65 9.98 3.04
N VAL A 24 2.44 8.68 3.14
CA VAL A 24 1.13 8.02 3.08
C VAL A 24 0.65 7.74 4.50
N PHE A 25 -0.58 8.13 4.81
CA PHE A 25 -1.22 7.84 6.10
C PHE A 25 -2.29 6.78 5.91
N GLN A 26 -2.33 5.79 6.81
CA GLN A 26 -3.38 4.78 6.82
C GLN A 26 -4.78 5.42 6.90
N ALA A 27 -4.93 6.47 7.71
CA ALA A 27 -6.19 7.20 7.83
C ALA A 27 -6.67 7.84 6.51
N ASP A 28 -5.75 8.36 5.69
CA ASP A 28 -6.11 8.90 4.37
C ASP A 28 -6.57 7.77 3.43
N LEU A 29 -5.90 6.61 3.45
CA LEU A 29 -6.26 5.47 2.61
C LEU A 29 -7.63 4.92 2.99
N GLU A 30 -7.88 4.68 4.28
CA GLU A 30 -9.17 4.20 4.78
C GLU A 30 -10.29 5.21 4.52
N THR A 31 -10.03 6.50 4.70
CA THR A 31 -11.02 7.55 4.40
C THR A 31 -11.33 7.62 2.90
N ALA A 32 -10.36 7.41 2.02
CA ALA A 32 -10.59 7.31 0.57
C ALA A 32 -11.45 6.09 0.21
N LEU A 33 -11.19 4.93 0.82
CA LEU A 33 -12.02 3.73 0.66
C LEU A 33 -13.45 3.94 1.17
N ARG A 34 -13.62 4.61 2.32
CA ARG A 34 -14.94 4.97 2.82
C ARG A 34 -15.72 5.82 1.85
N TYR A 35 -15.07 6.87 1.34
CA TYR A 35 -15.67 7.80 0.41
C TYR A 35 -16.03 7.12 -0.91
N SER A 36 -15.15 6.27 -1.45
CA SER A 36 -15.39 5.55 -2.69
C SER A 36 -16.64 4.68 -2.61
N PHE A 37 -16.85 3.95 -1.51
CA PHE A 37 -18.05 3.11 -1.35
C PHE A 37 -19.29 3.88 -0.92
N LYS A 38 -19.20 4.81 0.05
CA LYS A 38 -20.39 5.50 0.61
C LYS A 38 -20.94 6.58 -0.31
N LEU A 39 -20.08 7.27 -1.04
CA LEU A 39 -20.48 8.42 -1.86
C LEU A 39 -20.41 8.10 -3.34
N GLU A 40 -19.25 7.72 -3.86
CA GLU A 40 -19.09 7.52 -5.32
C GLU A 40 -19.92 6.33 -5.82
N VAL A 41 -19.68 5.14 -5.27
CA VAL A 41 -20.48 3.93 -5.58
C VAL A 41 -21.89 4.07 -5.00
N GLY A 42 -21.99 4.54 -3.75
CA GLY A 42 -23.24 4.70 -3.01
C GLY A 42 -24.31 5.55 -3.70
N SER A 43 -23.91 6.53 -4.50
CA SER A 43 -24.81 7.45 -5.19
C SER A 43 -25.32 6.92 -6.55
N VAL A 44 -24.79 5.79 -7.02
CA VAL A 44 -25.20 5.22 -8.31
C VAL A 44 -26.51 4.44 -8.18
N LYS A 45 -27.55 4.90 -8.87
CA LYS A 45 -28.89 4.30 -8.88
C LYS A 45 -29.00 2.90 -9.50
N SER A 46 -28.03 2.49 -10.31
CA SER A 46 -28.04 1.15 -10.91
C SER A 46 -26.65 0.81 -11.42
N ILE A 47 -26.15 -0.33 -10.97
CA ILE A 47 -24.83 -0.87 -11.25
C ILE A 47 -25.04 -2.18 -11.99
N SER A 48 -24.75 -2.19 -13.30
CA SER A 48 -24.91 -3.34 -14.19
C SER A 48 -23.90 -3.28 -15.35
N GLY A 49 -23.72 -4.39 -16.08
CA GLY A 49 -22.84 -4.47 -17.25
C GLY A 49 -21.39 -4.06 -16.94
N GLU A 50 -20.78 -3.23 -17.80
CA GLU A 50 -19.40 -2.73 -17.61
C GLU A 50 -19.19 -2.05 -16.24
N ARG A 51 -20.21 -1.34 -15.73
CA ARG A 51 -20.12 -0.67 -14.43
C ARG A 51 -20.02 -1.67 -13.28
N LEU A 52 -20.74 -2.79 -13.38
CA LEU A 52 -20.65 -3.87 -12.40
C LEU A 52 -19.29 -4.56 -12.46
N ASN A 53 -18.79 -4.86 -13.65
CA ASN A 53 -17.45 -5.42 -13.83
C ASN A 53 -16.37 -4.51 -13.21
N ALA A 54 -16.44 -3.21 -13.48
CA ALA A 54 -15.51 -2.24 -12.90
C ALA A 54 -15.56 -2.20 -11.36
N LEU A 55 -16.75 -2.39 -10.76
CA LEU A 55 -16.87 -2.51 -9.30
C LEU A 55 -16.24 -3.81 -8.78
N ILE A 56 -16.49 -4.94 -9.44
CA ILE A 56 -15.90 -6.23 -9.09
C ILE A 56 -14.37 -6.18 -9.17
N ASP A 57 -13.83 -5.58 -10.23
CA ASP A 57 -12.38 -5.41 -10.42
C ASP A 57 -11.80 -4.50 -9.34
N TYR A 58 -12.47 -3.38 -9.03
CA TYR A 58 -12.06 -2.45 -7.99
C TYR A 58 -12.04 -3.11 -6.59
N VAL A 59 -13.10 -3.84 -6.21
CA VAL A 59 -13.12 -4.57 -4.92
C VAL A 59 -12.08 -5.68 -4.90
N SER A 60 -11.93 -6.42 -6.00
CA SER A 60 -10.91 -7.48 -6.12
C SER A 60 -9.49 -6.93 -5.93
N LEU A 61 -9.21 -5.77 -6.51
CA LEU A 61 -7.93 -5.08 -6.36
C LEU A 61 -7.69 -4.68 -4.90
N LEU A 62 -8.70 -4.09 -4.25
CA LEU A 62 -8.61 -3.70 -2.84
C LEU A 62 -8.38 -4.93 -1.93
N SER A 63 -9.10 -6.03 -2.15
CA SER A 63 -8.93 -7.26 -1.36
C SER A 63 -7.50 -7.80 -1.44
N LYS A 64 -6.83 -7.64 -2.59
CA LYS A 64 -5.46 -8.12 -2.80
C LYS A 64 -4.39 -7.21 -2.21
N TYR A 65 -4.53 -5.90 -2.38
CA TYR A 65 -3.41 -4.97 -2.22
C TYR A 65 -3.64 -3.87 -1.19
N PHE A 66 -4.86 -3.64 -0.71
CA PHE A 66 -5.16 -2.60 0.27
C PHE A 66 -4.61 -2.96 1.66
N PRO A 67 -4.07 -2.01 2.46
CA PRO A 67 -3.39 -2.31 3.72
C PRO A 67 -4.39 -2.48 4.88
N PHE A 68 -5.28 -3.44 4.77
CA PHE A 68 -6.17 -3.80 5.86
C PHE A 68 -5.59 -4.86 6.79
N GLY A 69 -6.04 -4.82 8.04
CA GLY A 69 -5.92 -5.95 8.96
C GLY A 69 -6.83 -7.12 8.55
N ILE A 70 -6.84 -8.19 9.36
CA ILE A 70 -7.54 -9.45 9.02
C ILE A 70 -9.04 -9.21 8.80
N ALA A 71 -9.71 -8.53 9.73
CA ALA A 71 -11.15 -8.24 9.61
C ALA A 71 -11.49 -7.36 8.39
N GLY A 72 -10.62 -6.41 8.05
CA GLY A 72 -10.78 -5.58 6.85
C GLY A 72 -10.63 -6.36 5.55
N LYS A 73 -9.68 -7.31 5.49
CA LYS A 73 -9.52 -8.22 4.34
C LYS A 73 -10.72 -9.15 4.19
N GLU A 74 -11.21 -9.71 5.29
CA GLU A 74 -12.42 -10.55 5.30
C GLU A 74 -13.65 -9.76 4.84
N PHE A 75 -13.82 -8.52 5.33
CA PHE A 75 -14.88 -7.63 4.86
C PHE A 75 -14.83 -7.42 3.34
N LEU A 76 -13.67 -7.14 2.75
CA LEU A 76 -13.57 -6.94 1.31
C LEU A 76 -13.85 -8.22 0.50
N SER A 77 -13.46 -9.39 1.04
CA SER A 77 -13.83 -10.69 0.45
C SER A 77 -15.34 -10.89 0.45
N ASN A 78 -15.98 -10.71 1.61
CA ASN A 78 -17.43 -10.86 1.76
C ASN A 78 -18.20 -9.82 0.93
N LEU A 79 -17.68 -8.60 0.81
CA LEU A 79 -18.26 -7.56 -0.05
C LEU A 79 -18.23 -7.98 -1.52
N LYS A 80 -17.09 -8.53 -1.99
CA LYS A 80 -16.98 -9.05 -3.35
C LYS A 80 -17.99 -10.15 -3.61
N GLU A 81 -18.12 -11.10 -2.69
CA GLU A 81 -19.09 -12.20 -2.79
C GLU A 81 -20.52 -11.67 -2.90
N LYS A 82 -20.92 -10.76 -2.00
CA LYS A 82 -22.25 -10.11 -2.06
C LYS A 82 -22.52 -9.39 -3.38
N ILE A 83 -21.52 -8.71 -3.95
CA ILE A 83 -21.66 -8.02 -5.23
C ILE A 83 -21.87 -9.01 -6.37
N VAL A 84 -21.16 -10.14 -6.36
CA VAL A 84 -21.30 -11.20 -7.37
C VAL A 84 -22.64 -11.93 -7.22
N GLU A 85 -23.08 -12.19 -6.00
CA GLU A 85 -24.36 -12.87 -5.70
C GLU A 85 -25.58 -12.02 -6.02
N ALA A 86 -25.47 -10.68 -5.99
CA ALA A 86 -26.56 -9.78 -6.37
C ALA A 86 -27.02 -9.93 -7.84
N GLY A 87 -26.24 -10.62 -8.67
CA GLY A 87 -26.56 -10.89 -10.08
C GLY A 87 -26.26 -9.70 -10.98
N ASP A 88 -27.11 -9.48 -11.99
CA ASP A 88 -26.82 -8.54 -13.08
C ASP A 88 -27.02 -7.06 -12.72
N VAL A 89 -27.80 -6.76 -11.66
CA VAL A 89 -28.18 -5.39 -11.29
C VAL A 89 -28.09 -5.20 -9.77
N LEU A 90 -27.25 -4.26 -9.36
CA LEU A 90 -27.03 -3.88 -7.97
C LEU A 90 -27.37 -2.40 -7.76
N GLN A 91 -27.91 -2.04 -6.59
CA GLN A 91 -28.09 -0.64 -6.19
C GLN A 91 -26.83 -0.16 -5.47
N GLY A 92 -26.31 1.02 -5.84
CA GLY A 92 -25.16 1.61 -5.13
C GLY A 92 -25.43 1.81 -3.64
N SER A 93 -26.68 2.12 -3.28
CA SER A 93 -27.11 2.26 -1.89
C SER A 93 -26.88 1.00 -1.04
N ASP A 94 -26.93 -0.19 -1.65
CA ASP A 94 -26.69 -1.46 -0.95
C ASP A 94 -25.21 -1.59 -0.57
N VAL A 95 -24.30 -1.22 -1.47
CA VAL A 95 -22.85 -1.19 -1.20
C VAL A 95 -22.54 -0.21 -0.07
N SER A 96 -23.12 1.00 -0.11
CA SER A 96 -22.98 1.98 0.97
C SER A 96 -23.54 1.44 2.29
N LYS A 97 -24.67 0.72 2.26
CA LYS A 97 -25.28 0.12 3.46
C LYS A 97 -24.36 -0.95 4.07
N TRP A 98 -23.85 -1.89 3.27
CA TRP A 98 -22.95 -2.95 3.75
C TRP A 98 -21.66 -2.40 4.35
N LEU A 99 -21.12 -1.28 3.84
CA LEU A 99 -19.97 -0.61 4.46
C LEU A 99 -20.33 -0.01 5.82
N ARG A 100 -21.50 0.63 5.94
CA ARG A 100 -21.94 1.25 7.21
C ARG A 100 -22.18 0.23 8.31
N GLU A 101 -22.56 -0.99 7.97
CA GLU A 101 -22.76 -2.08 8.93
C GLU A 101 -21.45 -2.53 9.61
N VAL A 102 -20.31 -2.34 8.95
CA VAL A 102 -18.98 -2.72 9.46
C VAL A 102 -18.13 -1.53 9.94
N GLU A 103 -18.66 -0.31 9.82
CA GLU A 103 -17.99 0.93 10.24
C GLU A 103 -17.81 1.11 11.76
N PRO A 104 -18.72 0.63 12.63
CA PRO A 104 -18.56 0.77 14.08
C PRO A 104 -17.22 0.21 14.59
N GLU A 105 -16.61 0.90 15.55
CA GLU A 105 -15.24 0.61 16.03
C GLU A 105 -15.10 -0.80 16.61
N ASP A 106 -16.15 -1.32 17.24
CA ASP A 106 -16.21 -2.66 17.82
C ASP A 106 -16.11 -3.79 16.77
N ARG A 107 -16.34 -3.47 15.48
CA ARG A 107 -16.14 -4.41 14.38
C ARG A 107 -14.67 -4.60 14.02
N GLY A 108 -13.80 -3.67 14.39
CA GLY A 108 -12.35 -3.76 14.12
C GLY A 108 -11.99 -3.86 12.64
N VAL A 109 -12.87 -3.46 11.71
CA VAL A 109 -12.62 -3.53 10.26
C VAL A 109 -11.69 -2.40 9.79
N PHE A 110 -11.82 -1.23 10.41
CA PHE A 110 -11.04 -0.06 10.10
C PHE A 110 -10.20 0.36 11.28
N SER A 111 -8.96 0.75 11.03
CA SER A 111 -8.05 1.18 12.08
C SER A 111 -8.24 2.63 12.49
N SER A 112 -8.95 3.44 11.70
CA SER A 112 -9.05 4.89 11.90
C SER A 112 -10.45 5.46 11.70
N PRO A 113 -10.75 6.58 12.38
CA PRO A 113 -11.96 7.35 12.10
C PRO A 113 -11.89 7.97 10.69
N PRO A 114 -13.03 8.32 10.07
CA PRO A 114 -13.08 8.96 8.75
C PRO A 114 -12.52 10.39 8.81
N GLN A 115 -11.21 10.55 8.62
CA GLN A 115 -10.53 11.83 8.67
C GLN A 115 -9.38 11.93 7.66
N TRP A 116 -9.18 13.12 7.11
CA TRP A 116 -8.02 13.44 6.29
C TRP A 116 -6.87 13.95 7.15
N LEU A 117 -5.69 13.39 6.95
CA LEU A 117 -4.43 13.83 7.56
C LEU A 117 -3.56 14.46 6.48
N GLY A 118 -2.84 13.66 5.70
CA GLY A 118 -1.97 14.11 4.63
C GLY A 118 -2.73 14.64 3.41
N CYS A 119 -4.02 14.34 3.29
CA CYS A 119 -4.90 14.86 2.24
C CYS A 119 -5.86 15.98 2.70
N GLN A 120 -5.71 16.46 3.94
CA GLN A 120 -6.48 17.61 4.42
C GLN A 120 -6.10 18.87 3.61
N GLY A 121 -7.11 19.52 3.03
CA GLY A 121 -6.96 20.81 2.35
C GLY A 121 -6.92 21.98 3.33
N SER A 122 -6.45 23.14 2.87
CA SER A 122 -6.52 24.40 3.61
C SER A 122 -7.95 24.88 3.85
N ALA A 123 -8.87 24.47 2.97
CA ALA A 123 -10.32 24.66 3.10
C ALA A 123 -11.08 23.38 2.65
N LYS A 124 -12.37 23.32 2.95
CA LYS A 124 -13.22 22.13 2.71
C LYS A 124 -13.32 21.71 1.24
N ASN A 125 -13.22 22.66 0.31
CA ASN A 125 -13.30 22.44 -1.13
C ASN A 125 -11.97 21.98 -1.76
N TYR A 126 -10.88 21.96 -0.99
CA TYR A 126 -9.56 21.59 -1.49
C TYR A 126 -9.14 20.18 -1.07
N ARG A 127 -8.34 19.54 -1.93
CA ARG A 127 -7.68 18.25 -1.68
C ARG A 127 -8.69 17.14 -1.35
N GLY A 128 -8.72 16.64 -0.12
CA GLY A 128 -9.70 15.65 0.33
C GLY A 128 -9.70 14.37 -0.51
N TYR A 129 -10.89 13.95 -0.95
CA TYR A 129 -11.09 12.68 -1.63
C TYR A 129 -10.25 12.49 -2.90
N PRO A 130 -10.19 13.44 -3.86
CA PRO A 130 -9.27 13.35 -4.99
C PRO A 130 -7.81 13.10 -4.60
N CYS A 131 -7.31 13.75 -3.55
CA CYS A 131 -5.95 13.50 -3.04
C CYS A 131 -5.81 12.06 -2.49
N GLY A 132 -6.78 11.62 -1.68
CA GLY A 132 -6.79 10.28 -1.08
C GLY A 132 -6.85 9.19 -2.15
N LEU A 133 -7.67 9.39 -3.19
CA LEU A 133 -7.82 8.47 -4.31
C LEU A 133 -6.52 8.31 -5.09
N TRP A 134 -5.84 9.41 -5.42
CA TRP A 134 -4.51 9.35 -6.04
C TRP A 134 -3.50 8.61 -5.17
N LYS A 135 -3.40 8.95 -3.88
CA LYS A 135 -2.48 8.26 -2.95
C LYS A 135 -2.79 6.77 -2.84
N MET A 136 -4.07 6.40 -2.81
CA MET A 136 -4.49 5.00 -2.74
C MET A 136 -4.10 4.24 -4.02
N PHE A 137 -4.32 4.77 -5.21
CA PHE A 137 -3.90 4.06 -6.43
C PHE A 137 -2.38 4.01 -6.59
N HIS A 138 -1.63 5.05 -6.22
CA HIS A 138 -0.16 4.99 -6.15
C HIS A 138 0.31 3.90 -5.18
N TYR A 139 -0.28 3.85 -3.98
CA TYR A 139 -0.06 2.78 -3.01
C TYR A 139 -0.35 1.39 -3.60
N LEU A 140 -1.48 1.22 -4.29
CA LEU A 140 -1.87 -0.07 -4.88
C LEU A 140 -0.91 -0.51 -6.00
N THR A 141 -0.37 0.42 -6.82
CA THR A 141 0.64 0.06 -7.84
C THR A 141 1.93 -0.48 -7.21
N VAL A 142 2.40 0.15 -6.12
CA VAL A 142 3.59 -0.30 -5.39
C VAL A 142 3.31 -1.58 -4.61
N SER A 143 2.16 -1.69 -3.94
CA SER A 143 1.74 -2.91 -3.24
C SER A 143 1.66 -4.10 -4.22
N ALA A 144 1.13 -3.91 -5.43
CA ALA A 144 1.14 -4.95 -6.45
C ALA A 144 2.57 -5.37 -6.87
N ALA A 145 3.51 -4.43 -6.94
CA ALA A 145 4.93 -4.73 -7.19
C ALA A 145 5.58 -5.52 -6.04
N GLU A 146 5.28 -5.18 -4.78
CA GLU A 146 5.79 -5.88 -3.59
C GLU A 146 5.25 -7.31 -3.49
N HIS A 147 3.96 -7.53 -3.75
CA HIS A 147 3.31 -8.84 -3.62
C HIS A 147 3.66 -9.82 -4.74
N ASN A 148 4.00 -9.31 -5.93
CA ASN A 148 4.25 -10.13 -7.12
C ASN A 148 5.71 -10.11 -7.58
N ALA A 149 6.66 -9.75 -6.71
CA ALA A 149 8.09 -9.69 -7.04
C ALA A 149 8.61 -10.96 -7.73
N ASP A 150 8.02 -12.13 -7.42
CA ASP A 150 8.41 -13.44 -7.94
C ASP A 150 7.33 -14.14 -8.79
N LYS A 151 6.30 -13.42 -9.26
CA LYS A 151 5.15 -14.01 -9.97
C LYS A 151 4.86 -13.34 -11.30
N GLN A 152 4.42 -14.15 -12.28
CA GLN A 152 3.81 -13.64 -13.49
C GLN A 152 2.44 -13.02 -13.14
N SER A 153 2.44 -11.70 -12.97
CA SER A 153 1.25 -10.91 -12.66
C SER A 153 0.88 -10.04 -13.86
N ASN A 154 -0.40 -9.67 -13.97
CA ASN A 154 -0.84 -8.71 -14.98
C ASN A 154 -0.33 -7.31 -14.56
N PRO A 155 0.63 -6.71 -15.28
CA PRO A 155 1.21 -5.42 -14.92
C PRO A 155 0.19 -4.27 -14.96
N ARG A 156 -0.94 -4.47 -15.64
CA ARG A 156 -2.00 -3.47 -15.79
C ARG A 156 -3.14 -3.62 -14.80
N GLU A 157 -3.16 -4.66 -13.96
CA GLU A 157 -4.30 -4.94 -13.07
C GLU A 157 -4.76 -3.72 -12.26
N VAL A 158 -3.83 -2.98 -11.66
CA VAL A 158 -4.13 -1.76 -10.89
C VAL A 158 -4.65 -0.63 -11.79
N LEU A 159 -4.05 -0.44 -12.96
CA LEU A 159 -4.39 0.64 -13.89
C LEU A 159 -5.74 0.40 -14.56
N ASP A 160 -6.03 -0.82 -14.99
CA ASP A 160 -7.29 -1.20 -15.62
C ASP A 160 -8.46 -1.05 -14.62
N ALA A 161 -8.26 -1.49 -13.38
CA ALA A 161 -9.25 -1.31 -12.31
C ALA A 161 -9.45 0.18 -11.95
N MET A 162 -8.36 0.97 -11.87
CA MET A 162 -8.46 2.43 -11.69
C MET A 162 -9.23 3.09 -12.83
N HIS A 163 -8.93 2.71 -14.07
CA HIS A 163 -9.56 3.24 -15.26
C HIS A 163 -11.07 2.96 -15.28
N GLY A 164 -11.46 1.70 -15.01
CA GLY A 164 -12.87 1.32 -14.88
C GLY A 164 -13.57 2.07 -13.74
N TYR A 165 -12.93 2.14 -12.57
CA TYR A 165 -13.47 2.86 -11.41
C TYR A 165 -13.73 4.34 -11.73
N ILE A 166 -12.75 5.03 -12.30
CA ILE A 166 -12.86 6.46 -12.65
C ILE A 166 -13.90 6.70 -13.73
N LYS A 167 -13.98 5.82 -14.74
CA LYS A 167 -14.97 5.91 -15.83
C LYS A 167 -16.41 5.84 -15.29
N HIS A 168 -16.64 4.97 -14.30
CA HIS A 168 -18.01 4.59 -13.94
C HIS A 168 -18.52 5.14 -12.61
N PHE A 169 -17.63 5.53 -11.69
CA PHE A 169 -18.01 5.94 -10.33
C PHE A 169 -17.53 7.33 -9.94
N PHE A 170 -16.41 7.82 -10.45
CA PHE A 170 -15.84 9.10 -9.99
C PHE A 170 -16.70 10.31 -10.36
N GLY A 171 -17.21 11.03 -9.36
CA GLY A 171 -18.28 12.01 -9.49
C GLY A 171 -17.93 13.26 -10.26
N CYS A 172 -16.63 13.61 -10.37
CA CYS A 172 -16.19 14.68 -11.25
C CYS A 172 -16.13 14.18 -12.70
N SER A 173 -17.23 14.33 -13.44
CA SER A 173 -17.33 13.91 -14.86
C SER A 173 -16.23 14.49 -15.74
N GLU A 174 -15.90 15.77 -15.56
CA GLU A 174 -14.85 16.44 -16.32
C GLU A 174 -13.44 15.92 -15.97
N CYS A 175 -13.20 15.60 -14.70
CA CYS A 175 -11.96 14.98 -14.28
C CYS A 175 -11.84 13.55 -14.85
N SER A 176 -12.95 12.81 -14.86
CA SER A 176 -13.03 11.47 -15.44
C SER A 176 -12.73 11.51 -16.94
N ARG A 177 -13.40 12.37 -17.71
CA ARG A 177 -13.15 12.57 -19.15
C ARG A 177 -11.66 12.81 -19.44
N HIS A 178 -11.05 13.75 -18.72
CA HIS A 178 -9.63 14.05 -18.85
C HIS A 178 -8.73 12.85 -18.54
N PHE A 179 -9.08 12.03 -17.55
CA PHE A 179 -8.31 10.82 -17.22
C PHE A 179 -8.45 9.75 -18.32
N GLN A 180 -9.65 9.53 -18.84
CA GLN A 180 -9.89 8.57 -19.93
C GLN A 180 -9.11 8.97 -21.21
N GLU A 181 -9.10 10.26 -21.56
CA GLU A 181 -8.32 10.77 -22.70
C GLU A 181 -6.81 10.59 -22.49
N MET A 182 -6.33 10.83 -21.27
CA MET A 182 -4.93 10.62 -20.90
C MET A 182 -4.54 9.14 -20.97
N ALA A 183 -5.41 8.24 -20.52
CA ALA A 183 -5.23 6.79 -20.59
C ALA A 183 -4.96 6.31 -22.02
N LEU A 184 -5.74 6.84 -22.98
CA LEU A 184 -5.56 6.55 -24.41
C LEU A 184 -4.29 7.18 -24.96
N LYS A 185 -4.09 8.49 -24.75
CA LYS A 185 -2.98 9.26 -25.33
C LYS A 185 -1.60 8.77 -24.84
N LYS A 186 -1.51 8.28 -23.61
CA LYS A 186 -0.27 7.82 -22.97
C LYS A 186 -0.09 6.31 -23.03
N ASP A 187 -0.83 5.62 -23.90
CA ASP A 187 -0.71 4.18 -24.15
C ASP A 187 -0.71 3.33 -22.86
N MET A 188 -1.75 3.49 -22.04
CA MET A 188 -1.90 2.68 -20.82
C MET A 188 -1.91 1.17 -21.12
N GLN A 189 -2.39 0.78 -22.31
CA GLN A 189 -2.44 -0.61 -22.76
C GLN A 189 -1.05 -1.19 -23.07
N GLY A 190 -0.08 -0.35 -23.44
CA GLY A 190 1.32 -0.73 -23.67
C GLY A 190 2.13 -1.02 -22.39
N VAL A 191 1.59 -0.76 -21.19
CA VAL A 191 2.27 -1.08 -19.92
C VAL A 191 2.48 -2.60 -19.80
N ASN A 192 3.74 -3.00 -19.57
CA ASN A 192 4.19 -4.40 -19.68
C ASN A 192 4.99 -4.90 -18.47
N SER A 193 5.18 -4.08 -17.43
CA SER A 193 5.82 -4.47 -16.17
C SER A 193 5.23 -3.71 -14.99
N LEU A 194 5.40 -4.23 -13.77
CA LEU A 194 4.93 -3.57 -12.55
C LEU A 194 5.60 -2.20 -12.35
N ASP A 195 6.88 -2.09 -12.69
CA ASP A 195 7.63 -0.82 -12.62
C ASP A 195 7.14 0.20 -13.65
N THR A 196 6.83 -0.24 -14.87
CA THR A 196 6.23 0.65 -15.89
C THR A 196 4.80 1.05 -15.52
N SER A 197 4.07 0.22 -14.75
CA SER A 197 2.76 0.55 -14.19
C SER A 197 2.84 1.69 -13.16
N ILE A 198 3.78 1.58 -12.21
CA ILE A 198 4.09 2.65 -11.24
C ILE A 198 4.47 3.94 -11.96
N LEU A 199 5.36 3.86 -12.96
CA LEU A 199 5.79 5.02 -13.75
C LEU A 199 4.66 5.64 -14.55
N TRP A 200 3.81 4.82 -15.17
CA TRP A 200 2.68 5.30 -15.97
C TRP A 200 1.77 6.18 -15.13
N LEU A 201 1.38 5.70 -13.94
CA LEU A 201 0.53 6.45 -13.04
C LEU A 201 1.18 7.74 -12.55
N TRP A 202 2.50 7.69 -12.28
CA TRP A 202 3.28 8.86 -11.89
C TRP A 202 3.34 9.93 -13.01
N MET A 203 3.63 9.52 -14.25
CA MET A 203 3.64 10.41 -15.40
C MET A 203 2.27 11.03 -15.64
N ALA A 204 1.21 10.23 -15.57
CA ALA A 204 -0.16 10.69 -15.71
C ALA A 204 -0.51 11.74 -14.65
N HIS A 205 -0.18 11.47 -13.38
CA HIS A 205 -0.44 12.40 -12.29
C HIS A 205 0.36 13.71 -12.44
N ASN A 206 1.60 13.65 -12.91
CA ASN A 206 2.39 14.85 -13.19
C ASN A 206 1.88 15.68 -14.37
N GLU A 207 1.27 15.06 -15.38
CA GLU A 207 0.56 15.76 -16.44
C GLU A 207 -0.64 16.53 -15.86
N VAL A 208 -1.41 15.90 -14.95
CA VAL A 208 -2.50 16.56 -14.23
C VAL A 208 -1.98 17.73 -13.37
N ASN A 209 -0.87 17.54 -12.63
CA ASN A 209 -0.25 18.61 -11.85
C ASN A 209 0.15 19.80 -12.72
N LYS A 210 0.77 19.53 -13.89
CA LYS A 210 1.13 20.58 -14.84
C LYS A 210 -0.08 21.37 -15.32
N ARG A 211 -1.18 20.67 -15.66
CA ARG A 211 -2.41 21.30 -16.15
C ARG A 211 -3.09 22.14 -15.07
N LEU A 212 -3.11 21.67 -13.82
CA LEU A 212 -3.82 22.31 -12.70
C LEU A 212 -2.96 23.33 -11.94
N SER A 213 -1.72 23.55 -12.33
CA SER A 213 -0.85 24.56 -11.69
C SER A 213 -1.37 25.97 -11.99
N GLY A 214 -1.63 26.75 -10.94
CA GLY A 214 -2.23 28.08 -11.03
C GLY A 214 -3.74 28.11 -11.32
N ASP A 215 -4.40 26.94 -11.36
CA ASP A 215 -5.84 26.86 -11.55
C ASP A 215 -6.62 27.34 -10.31
N ALA A 216 -7.85 27.83 -10.48
CA ALA A 216 -8.68 28.29 -9.36
C ALA A 216 -9.00 27.18 -8.34
N THR A 217 -8.90 25.91 -8.75
CA THR A 217 -9.08 24.74 -7.88
C THR A 217 -7.81 24.32 -7.14
N GLU A 218 -6.67 24.98 -7.40
CA GLU A 218 -5.41 24.75 -6.69
C GLU A 218 -5.52 25.23 -5.23
N ASP A 219 -5.08 24.38 -4.30
CA ASP A 219 -4.99 24.75 -2.90
C ASP A 219 -3.77 25.67 -2.69
N PRO A 220 -3.93 26.91 -2.23
CA PRO A 220 -2.80 27.85 -2.07
C PRO A 220 -1.71 27.35 -1.12
N GLU A 221 -2.04 26.47 -0.17
CA GLU A 221 -1.06 25.89 0.74
C GLU A 221 -0.34 24.65 0.19
N PHE A 222 -0.83 24.10 -0.93
CA PHE A 222 -0.33 22.88 -1.57
C PHE A 222 -0.30 23.06 -3.10
N PRO A 223 0.57 23.96 -3.61
CA PRO A 223 0.69 24.21 -5.04
C PRO A 223 1.09 22.94 -5.80
N LYS A 224 0.58 22.80 -7.02
CA LYS A 224 0.92 21.72 -7.94
C LYS A 224 2.35 21.90 -8.41
N VAL A 225 3.15 20.89 -8.13
CA VAL A 225 4.53 20.81 -8.57
C VAL A 225 4.73 19.53 -9.36
N GLN A 226 5.78 19.50 -10.17
CA GLN A 226 6.25 18.23 -10.72
C GLN A 226 6.86 17.41 -9.60
N PHE A 227 6.25 16.25 -9.33
CA PHE A 227 6.61 15.35 -8.23
C PHE A 227 7.60 14.28 -8.70
N PRO A 228 8.56 13.83 -7.86
CA PRO A 228 8.99 14.49 -6.63
C PRO A 228 9.74 15.79 -6.93
N THR A 229 9.81 16.66 -5.93
CA THR A 229 10.64 17.86 -6.01
C THR A 229 12.13 17.51 -5.90
N PRO A 230 13.05 18.31 -6.46
CA PRO A 230 14.49 18.06 -6.35
C PRO A 230 14.99 17.97 -4.90
N GLU A 231 14.33 18.67 -3.97
CA GLU A 231 14.66 18.61 -2.54
C GLU A 231 14.32 17.25 -1.91
N ARG A 232 13.30 16.57 -2.45
CA ARG A 232 12.81 15.28 -1.95
C ARG A 232 13.49 14.09 -2.63
N CYS A 233 13.85 14.25 -3.90
CA CYS A 233 14.64 13.27 -4.62
C CYS A 233 15.62 13.96 -5.60
N PRO A 234 16.82 14.35 -5.13
CA PRO A 234 17.81 15.00 -5.98
C PRO A 234 18.23 14.14 -7.18
N ALA A 235 18.31 12.82 -7.00
CA ALA A 235 18.69 11.87 -8.04
C ALA A 235 17.59 11.66 -9.11
N CYS A 236 16.33 11.93 -8.78
CA CYS A 236 15.21 11.73 -9.68
C CYS A 236 15.21 12.69 -10.88
N LYS A 237 15.82 13.87 -10.74
CA LYS A 237 15.85 14.87 -11.82
C LYS A 237 17.21 15.55 -11.91
N VAL A 238 17.98 15.18 -12.94
CA VAL A 238 19.32 15.69 -13.19
C VAL A 238 19.30 16.56 -14.44
N ASN A 239 19.78 17.79 -14.34
CA ASN A 239 19.82 18.77 -15.44
C ASN A 239 18.47 18.92 -16.18
N GLY A 240 17.37 18.95 -15.42
CA GLY A 240 16.02 19.08 -15.98
C GLY A 240 15.40 17.79 -16.53
N THR A 241 16.16 16.69 -16.60
CA THR A 241 15.72 15.40 -17.15
C THR A 241 15.43 14.40 -16.05
N TRP A 242 14.33 13.65 -16.19
CA TRP A 242 13.96 12.61 -15.22
C TRP A 242 14.85 11.38 -15.35
N ASN A 243 15.37 10.90 -14.22
CA ASN A 243 15.95 9.58 -14.10
C ASN A 243 14.86 8.60 -13.64
N LEU A 244 14.28 7.86 -14.59
CA LEU A 244 13.13 6.99 -14.31
C LEU A 244 13.42 5.88 -13.31
N GLN A 245 14.66 5.38 -13.25
CA GLN A 245 15.05 4.35 -12.28
C GLN A 245 15.00 4.90 -10.85
N GLU A 246 15.56 6.09 -10.64
CA GLU A 246 15.51 6.78 -9.34
C GLU A 246 14.09 7.19 -8.97
N VAL A 247 13.27 7.59 -9.96
CA VAL A 247 11.84 7.88 -9.75
C VAL A 247 11.10 6.64 -9.25
N VAL A 248 11.27 5.47 -9.90
CA VAL A 248 10.63 4.22 -9.42
C VAL A 248 11.12 3.89 -8.01
N GLY A 249 12.42 3.98 -7.75
CA GLY A 249 12.98 3.74 -6.42
C GLY A 249 12.35 4.63 -5.36
N HIS A 250 12.24 5.93 -5.66
CA HIS A 250 11.59 6.90 -4.77
C HIS A 250 10.09 6.62 -4.57
N LEU A 251 9.35 6.28 -5.62
CA LEU A 251 7.93 5.92 -5.53
C LEU A 251 7.73 4.67 -4.68
N LYS A 252 8.53 3.63 -4.89
CA LYS A 252 8.52 2.42 -4.04
C LYS A 252 8.84 2.77 -2.59
N GLN A 253 9.76 3.71 -2.34
CA GLN A 253 10.02 4.18 -0.99
C GLN A 253 8.80 4.91 -0.38
N VAL A 254 8.19 5.86 -1.09
CA VAL A 254 7.07 6.65 -0.55
C VAL A 254 5.83 5.80 -0.29
N TYR A 255 5.53 4.87 -1.20
CA TYR A 255 4.27 4.13 -1.23
C TYR A 255 4.39 2.68 -0.76
N SER A 256 5.55 2.24 -0.26
CA SER A 256 5.69 0.89 0.31
C SER A 256 4.82 0.69 1.53
N SER A 257 4.41 -0.56 1.74
CA SER A 257 3.69 -1.00 2.93
C SER A 257 4.40 -0.62 4.24
N ILE A 258 5.73 -0.64 4.26
CA ILE A 258 6.55 -0.31 5.44
C ILE A 258 6.63 1.19 5.76
N ASN A 259 6.35 2.08 4.80
CA ASN A 259 6.45 3.53 4.99
C ASN A 259 5.09 4.21 5.25
N VAL A 260 4.00 3.44 5.26
CA VAL A 260 2.69 3.92 5.70
C VAL A 260 2.76 4.35 7.17
N ARG A 261 2.22 5.53 7.49
CA ARG A 261 2.14 6.06 8.85
C ARG A 261 0.77 5.80 9.46
N TYR A 262 0.79 5.33 10.71
CA TYR A 262 -0.40 4.98 11.49
C TYR A 262 -0.81 6.07 12.49
N ILE A 263 -0.45 7.33 12.24
CA ILE A 263 -0.92 8.45 13.08
C ILE A 263 -2.44 8.50 13.00
N GLY A 264 -3.12 8.43 14.14
CA GLY A 264 -4.59 8.40 14.21
C GLY A 264 -5.20 7.05 13.81
N SER A 265 -4.40 5.98 13.77
CA SER A 265 -4.85 4.61 13.51
C SER A 265 -4.51 3.68 14.68
N ASP A 266 -5.39 2.73 14.97
CA ASP A 266 -5.13 1.63 15.90
C ASP A 266 -4.33 0.52 15.20
N THR A 267 -3.04 0.42 15.54
CA THR A 267 -2.15 -0.58 14.94
C THR A 267 -2.48 -2.01 15.32
N ARG A 268 -3.25 -2.24 16.40
CA ARG A 268 -3.65 -3.59 16.83
C ARG A 268 -4.64 -4.22 15.86
N ILE A 269 -5.48 -3.39 15.24
CA ILE A 269 -6.40 -3.80 14.18
C ILE A 269 -5.62 -4.23 12.93
N LEU A 270 -4.54 -3.52 12.60
CA LEU A 270 -3.75 -3.75 11.40
C LEU A 270 -2.78 -4.94 11.54
N HIS A 271 -2.15 -5.07 12.70
CA HIS A 271 -1.08 -6.01 12.97
C HIS A 271 -1.38 -6.90 14.19
N LEU A 272 -2.35 -7.79 14.02
CA LEU A 272 -2.73 -8.78 15.03
C LEU A 272 -1.50 -9.60 15.47
N GLY A 273 -1.22 -9.62 16.79
CA GLY A 273 -0.12 -10.40 17.37
C GLY A 273 1.22 -9.67 17.53
N LEU A 274 1.34 -8.38 17.18
CA LEU A 274 2.52 -7.55 17.51
C LEU A 274 2.47 -6.93 18.92
N GLU A 275 1.41 -7.20 19.67
CA GLU A 275 1.37 -6.87 21.09
C GLU A 275 2.38 -7.75 21.83
N GLY A 276 3.43 -7.13 22.36
CA GLY A 276 4.16 -7.72 23.46
C GLY A 276 3.17 -8.07 24.56
N SER A 277 2.92 -9.36 24.72
CA SER A 277 1.98 -9.99 25.65
C SER A 277 1.73 -9.17 26.91
N SER A 278 0.57 -8.51 26.97
CA SER A 278 0.01 -8.01 28.21
C SER A 278 -1.40 -8.57 28.38
N GLY A 279 -1.49 -9.66 29.16
CA GLY A 279 -2.74 -10.12 29.77
C GLY A 279 -3.52 -11.21 29.05
N ASN A 280 -3.37 -12.43 29.58
CA ASN A 280 -4.35 -13.53 29.61
C ASN A 280 -5.19 -13.79 28.35
N ASP A 281 -4.72 -14.71 27.49
CA ASP A 281 -5.66 -15.69 26.96
C ASP A 281 -5.01 -17.06 26.71
N SER A 282 -5.86 -18.06 26.75
CA SER A 282 -5.66 -19.41 27.25
C SER A 282 -5.31 -20.43 26.17
N THR A 283 -4.63 -19.99 25.10
CA THR A 283 -4.41 -20.80 23.89
C THR A 283 -2.97 -21.27 23.65
N THR A 284 -2.03 -21.01 24.56
CA THR A 284 -0.64 -21.51 24.45
C THR A 284 -0.40 -22.80 25.25
N PHE A 285 -1.08 -23.89 24.91
CA PHE A 285 -0.83 -25.20 25.56
C PHE A 285 0.35 -25.97 24.94
N PHE A 286 0.79 -25.63 23.72
CA PHE A 286 1.85 -26.39 23.03
C PHE A 286 3.27 -25.80 23.11
N VAL A 287 3.45 -24.53 23.55
CA VAL A 287 4.77 -23.86 23.53
C VAL A 287 5.36 -23.62 24.93
N ARG A 288 4.57 -23.74 26.01
CA ARG A 288 5.05 -23.51 27.39
C ARG A 288 5.76 -24.68 28.06
N GLY A 289 5.90 -25.82 27.40
CA GLY A 289 6.54 -27.01 27.98
C GLY A 289 8.07 -27.07 27.83
N VAL A 290 8.67 -26.17 27.03
CA VAL A 290 10.11 -26.18 26.79
C VAL A 290 10.78 -25.21 27.75
N ASP A 291 11.19 -25.75 28.89
CA ASP A 291 11.93 -25.03 29.94
C ASP A 291 13.21 -24.43 29.33
N PRO A 292 13.57 -23.14 29.56
CA PRO A 292 14.79 -22.53 29.01
C PRO A 292 16.08 -23.33 29.27
N SER A 293 16.08 -24.12 30.35
CA SER A 293 17.11 -25.10 30.68
C SER A 293 17.27 -26.17 29.58
N THR A 294 16.18 -26.65 28.99
CA THR A 294 16.18 -27.66 27.91
C THR A 294 16.72 -27.09 26.61
N CYS A 295 16.40 -25.83 26.26
CA CYS A 295 17.01 -25.15 25.13
C CYS A 295 18.53 -25.01 25.31
N PHE A 296 18.98 -24.61 26.51
CA PHE A 296 20.41 -24.50 26.80
C PHE A 296 21.12 -25.85 26.69
N ILE A 297 20.53 -26.93 27.22
CA ILE A 297 21.06 -28.29 27.07
C ILE A 297 21.17 -28.68 25.59
N LEU A 298 20.15 -28.36 24.78
CA LEU A 298 20.16 -28.66 23.35
C LEU A 298 21.28 -27.90 22.62
N TYR A 299 21.49 -26.62 22.94
CA TYR A 299 22.61 -25.84 22.41
C TYR A 299 23.96 -26.41 22.79
N VAL A 300 24.13 -26.81 24.05
CA VAL A 300 25.37 -27.42 24.55
C VAL A 300 25.62 -28.76 23.85
N VAL A 301 24.60 -29.60 23.68
CA VAL A 301 24.70 -30.88 22.96
C VAL A 301 25.07 -30.65 21.49
N CYS A 302 24.41 -29.72 20.79
CA CYS A 302 24.74 -29.37 19.42
C CYS A 302 26.18 -28.86 19.27
N PHE A 303 26.65 -28.05 20.23
CA PHE A 303 28.03 -27.56 20.25
C PHE A 303 29.04 -28.71 20.42
N PHE A 304 28.77 -29.66 21.32
CA PHE A 304 29.64 -30.83 21.48
C PHE A 304 29.63 -31.72 20.23
N LEU A 305 28.48 -31.94 19.60
CA LEU A 305 28.38 -32.69 18.34
C LEU A 305 29.18 -32.02 17.21
N LEU A 306 29.14 -30.70 17.11
CA LEU A 306 29.95 -29.94 16.15
C LEU A 306 31.45 -30.10 16.42
N ILE A 307 31.89 -30.02 17.68
CA ILE A 307 33.29 -30.27 18.04
C ILE A 307 33.70 -31.70 17.69
N LEU A 308 32.83 -32.68 17.95
CA LEU A 308 33.09 -34.09 17.65
C LEU A 308 33.22 -34.32 16.13
N LEU A 309 32.33 -33.71 15.34
CA LEU A 309 32.41 -33.72 13.88
C LEU A 309 33.69 -33.06 13.38
N ILE A 310 34.05 -31.87 13.90
CA ILE A 310 35.30 -31.19 13.54
C ILE A 310 36.50 -32.07 13.88
N ARG A 311 36.53 -32.73 15.04
CA ARG A 311 37.63 -33.66 15.40
C ARG A 311 37.67 -34.90 14.52
N LEU A 312 36.53 -35.44 14.10
CA LEU A 312 36.48 -36.57 13.16
C LEU A 312 36.97 -36.17 11.75
N PHE A 313 36.62 -34.98 11.28
CA PHE A 313 37.09 -34.45 9.99
C PHE A 313 38.57 -34.04 10.03
N LEU A 314 39.05 -33.46 11.13
CA LEU A 314 40.47 -33.11 11.31
C LEU A 314 41.36 -34.35 11.57
N LYS A 315 40.85 -35.40 12.22
CA LYS A 315 41.55 -36.71 12.31
C LYS A 315 41.56 -37.46 10.97
N ARG A 316 40.64 -37.15 10.04
CA ARG A 316 40.73 -37.54 8.63
C ARG A 316 41.66 -36.62 7.82
N GLY A 317 42.69 -36.06 8.47
CA GLY A 317 43.79 -35.38 7.81
C GLY A 317 44.43 -36.25 6.74
N TYR A 318 44.17 -35.88 5.49
CA TYR A 318 45.13 -35.83 4.40
C TYR A 318 46.08 -37.04 4.29
N LYS A 319 45.58 -38.19 3.82
CA LYS A 319 46.45 -39.12 3.09
C LYS A 319 46.86 -38.43 1.79
N LYS A 320 48.02 -37.73 1.81
CA LYS A 320 48.65 -37.23 0.58
C LYS A 320 48.86 -38.43 -0.35
N LYS A 321 48.16 -38.47 -1.49
CA LYS A 321 48.52 -39.35 -2.61
C LYS A 321 49.91 -38.90 -3.08
N LEU A 322 50.91 -39.76 -2.90
CA LEU A 322 52.24 -39.55 -3.45
C LEU A 322 52.15 -39.73 -4.98
N TYR A 323 52.27 -38.64 -5.75
CA TYR A 323 52.40 -38.72 -7.21
C TYR A 323 53.88 -38.92 -7.56
N VAL A 324 54.16 -39.92 -8.40
CA VAL A 324 55.48 -40.48 -8.75
C VAL A 324 56.25 -39.64 -9.79
N HIS A 325 56.01 -38.32 -9.88
CA HIS A 325 56.56 -37.51 -10.98
C HIS A 325 57.68 -36.51 -10.64
N ASP A 326 58.10 -36.35 -9.38
CA ASP A 326 59.14 -35.36 -9.02
C ASP A 326 60.52 -35.97 -8.65
N LEU A 327 60.81 -37.19 -9.11
CA LEU A 327 62.09 -37.85 -8.81
C LEU A 327 63.16 -37.69 -9.91
N LEU A 328 62.90 -37.03 -11.04
CA LEU A 328 63.92 -36.82 -12.08
C LEU A 328 63.69 -35.54 -12.89
N GLY A 329 64.43 -34.48 -12.58
CA GLY A 329 64.50 -33.32 -13.49
C GLY A 329 65.29 -32.09 -13.00
N LYS A 330 66.63 -32.21 -12.99
CA LYS A 330 67.66 -31.20 -13.37
C LYS A 330 67.47 -29.76 -12.83
N VAL A 331 68.38 -29.14 -12.08
CA VAL A 331 69.87 -29.07 -12.18
C VAL A 331 70.45 -28.88 -10.79
#